data_AF-A0A9D2RP62-F1
#
_entry.id   AF-A0A9D2RP62-F1
#
_cell.length_a   1.000
_cell.length_b   1.000
_cell.length_c   1.000
_cell.angle_alpha   90.00
_cell.angle_beta   90.00
_cell.angle_gamma   90.00
#
_symmetry.space_group_name_H-M   'P 1'
#
loop_
_entity.id
_entity.type
_entity.pdbx_description
1 polymer ?
#
loop_
_entity_poly.entity_id
_entity_poly.type
_entity_poly.pdbx_seq_one_letter_code
_entity_poly.pdbx_strand_id
1 'polypeptide(L)'
;MTPADRTDPTPPETGAARTTHRLQLPRDTAPADVLTMVGNVRPDAELREDGGIEIGDDARLLPDTGPRGAGRWTLDTPRERELPAPEGLGDSHGYGRAFPDGIPFGAERRALDLTWSLGRRLYGAVVTDSGSRLEPHPFHVRDLTVVSPHALAPESLAQLLAPLEPDAELDQVPEGTPRNGYSVTVPLEGEEEISLRVGRSSRPTALARLSWIDGAADYHLVHLPADEEEDALEAPDAETSQRWSQVYRRIGLIAGLLVETVGGYVVDLEGFLVDPADLA
;
A
#
# COMPACT_ATOMS: atom_id res chain seq x y z
N MET A 1 -67.48 7.64 -12.02
CA MET A 1 -66.99 6.76 -10.94
C MET A 1 -65.60 6.33 -11.34
N THR A 2 -64.59 7.09 -10.88
CA THR A 2 -63.18 6.98 -11.29
C THR A 2 -62.46 6.11 -10.27
N PRO A 3 -61.61 5.15 -10.66
CA PRO A 3 -60.86 4.36 -9.69
C PRO A 3 -59.74 5.22 -9.11
N ALA A 4 -59.61 5.19 -7.78
CA ALA A 4 -58.57 5.89 -7.05
C ALA A 4 -57.21 5.24 -7.32
N ASP A 5 -56.27 6.08 -7.73
CA ASP A 5 -54.85 5.77 -7.86
C ASP A 5 -54.28 5.49 -6.47
N ARG A 6 -53.79 4.26 -6.27
CA ARG A 6 -53.23 3.80 -5.00
C ARG A 6 -51.72 3.93 -5.13
N THR A 7 -51.20 5.08 -4.74
CA THR A 7 -49.76 5.33 -4.65
C THR A 7 -49.18 4.40 -3.58
N ASP A 8 -48.44 3.39 -4.00
CA ASP A 8 -47.61 2.60 -3.09
C ASP A 8 -46.51 3.51 -2.53
N PRO A 9 -46.27 3.53 -1.20
CA PRO A 9 -45.14 4.26 -0.66
C PRO A 9 -43.85 3.57 -1.10
N THR A 10 -43.01 4.30 -1.82
CA THR A 10 -41.60 3.94 -2.04
C THR A 10 -40.99 3.59 -0.67
N PRO A 11 -40.42 2.39 -0.48
CA PRO A 11 -39.77 2.06 0.78
C PRO A 11 -38.61 3.04 1.02
N PRO A 12 -38.35 3.44 2.28
CA PRO A 12 -37.20 4.28 2.59
C PRO A 12 -35.94 3.56 2.12
N GLU A 13 -35.04 4.30 1.44
CA GLU A 13 -33.69 3.84 1.13
C GLU A 13 -33.09 3.28 2.41
N THR A 14 -32.95 1.96 2.47
CA THR A 14 -32.43 1.28 3.65
C THR A 14 -30.93 1.54 3.60
N GLY A 15 -30.45 2.52 4.38
CA GLY A 15 -29.02 2.82 4.46
C GLY A 15 -28.24 1.52 4.67
N ALA A 16 -27.17 1.34 3.90
CA ALA A 16 -26.37 0.13 3.94
C ALA A 16 -26.02 -0.22 5.39
N ALA A 17 -26.18 -1.50 5.76
CA ALA A 17 -25.79 -1.95 7.10
C ALA A 17 -24.33 -1.56 7.33
N ARG A 18 -24.00 -0.99 8.50
CA ARG A 18 -22.64 -0.54 8.82
C ARG A 18 -21.94 -1.56 9.69
N THR A 19 -20.61 -1.54 9.68
CA THR A 19 -19.78 -2.30 10.61
C THR A 19 -18.60 -1.47 11.08
N THR A 20 -17.97 -1.92 12.17
CA THR A 20 -16.85 -1.22 12.77
C THR A 20 -15.67 -2.14 12.99
N HIS A 21 -14.51 -1.73 12.52
CA HIS A 21 -13.22 -2.33 12.83
C HIS A 21 -12.39 -1.37 13.66
N ARG A 22 -11.24 -1.82 14.16
CA ARG A 22 -10.36 -0.98 14.97
C ARG A 22 -8.92 -1.09 14.50
N LEU A 23 -8.37 0.03 14.05
CA LEU A 23 -6.94 0.21 13.86
C LEU A 23 -6.30 0.53 15.23
N GLN A 24 -5.26 -0.21 15.58
CA GLN A 24 -4.51 -0.06 16.82
C GLN A 24 -3.05 0.27 16.48
N LEU A 25 -2.66 1.50 16.77
CA LEU A 25 -1.32 2.04 16.54
C LEU A 25 -0.59 2.19 17.88
N PRO A 26 0.74 2.38 17.86
CA PRO A 26 1.50 2.86 19.02
C PRO A 26 0.84 4.08 19.68
N ARG A 27 0.96 4.18 21.00
CA ARG A 27 0.24 5.21 21.78
C ARG A 27 0.74 6.63 21.51
N ASP A 28 1.95 6.75 20.99
CA ASP A 28 2.65 7.98 20.63
C ASP A 28 2.45 8.39 19.17
N THR A 29 1.76 7.60 18.35
CA THR A 29 1.41 7.97 16.98
C THR A 29 0.51 9.20 16.97
N ALA A 30 0.94 10.28 16.31
CA ALA A 30 0.17 11.51 16.27
C ALA A 30 -1.01 11.36 15.27
N PRO A 31 -2.19 11.91 15.56
CA PRO A 31 -3.30 11.92 14.60
C PRO A 31 -2.97 12.59 13.27
N ALA A 32 -2.06 13.56 13.27
CA ALA A 32 -1.57 14.21 12.07
C ALA A 32 -0.80 13.24 11.16
N ASP A 33 -0.10 12.24 11.72
CA ASP A 33 0.64 11.24 10.95
C ASP A 33 -0.35 10.32 10.22
N VAL A 34 -1.43 9.92 10.89
CA VAL A 34 -2.52 9.13 10.30
C VAL A 34 -3.18 9.90 9.15
N LEU A 35 -3.54 11.16 9.37
CA LEU A 35 -4.13 12.02 8.33
C LEU A 35 -3.19 12.20 7.15
N THR A 36 -1.90 12.42 7.41
CA THR A 36 -0.88 12.55 6.36
C THR A 36 -0.85 11.29 5.51
N MET A 37 -0.72 10.12 6.13
CA MET A 37 -0.68 8.83 5.43
C MET A 37 -1.95 8.58 4.61
N VAL A 38 -3.13 8.83 5.17
CA VAL A 38 -4.40 8.72 4.43
C VAL A 38 -4.38 9.64 3.19
N GLY A 39 -3.91 10.88 3.34
CA GLY A 39 -3.84 11.87 2.26
C GLY A 39 -3.00 11.44 1.06
N ASN A 40 -2.00 10.57 1.25
CA ASN A 40 -1.17 10.05 0.17
C ASN A 40 -1.98 9.25 -0.87
N VAL A 41 -2.98 8.51 -0.41
CA VAL A 41 -3.77 7.58 -1.24
C VAL A 41 -5.24 8.02 -1.39
N ARG A 42 -5.68 8.96 -0.55
CA ARG A 42 -7.01 9.59 -0.56
C ARG A 42 -6.83 11.11 -0.45
N PRO A 43 -6.53 11.82 -1.56
CA PRO A 43 -6.23 13.25 -1.54
C PRO A 43 -7.43 14.12 -1.16
N ASP A 44 -8.64 13.56 -1.25
CA ASP A 44 -9.90 14.19 -0.86
C ASP A 44 -10.30 13.81 0.59
N ALA A 45 -9.43 13.16 1.35
CA ALA A 45 -9.69 12.87 2.76
C ALA A 45 -9.79 14.16 3.58
N GLU A 46 -10.78 14.21 4.47
CA GLU A 46 -11.11 15.41 5.24
C GLU A 46 -11.06 15.15 6.74
N LEU A 47 -10.34 16.00 7.48
CA LEU A 47 -10.41 16.03 8.93
C LEU A 47 -11.68 16.77 9.38
N ARG A 48 -12.45 16.13 10.25
CA ARG A 48 -13.68 16.64 10.84
C ARG A 48 -13.42 17.30 12.20
N GLU A 49 -14.37 18.10 12.67
CA GLU A 49 -14.27 18.81 13.96
C GLU A 49 -14.14 17.86 15.16
N ASP A 50 -14.66 16.64 15.07
CA ASP A 50 -14.56 15.59 16.08
C ASP A 50 -13.22 14.84 16.05
N GLY A 51 -12.29 15.25 15.16
CA GLY A 51 -11.01 14.60 14.94
C GLY A 51 -11.09 13.36 14.05
N GLY A 52 -12.29 13.00 13.57
CA GLY A 52 -12.48 11.93 12.59
C GLY A 52 -11.90 12.29 11.22
N ILE A 53 -11.49 11.28 10.46
CA ILE A 53 -10.97 11.43 9.10
C ILE A 53 -11.94 10.71 8.17
N GLU A 54 -12.58 11.44 7.26
CA GLU A 54 -13.32 10.83 6.15
C GLU A 54 -12.34 10.30 5.12
N ILE A 55 -12.47 9.02 4.76
CA ILE A 55 -11.51 8.32 3.87
C ILE A 55 -12.13 7.92 2.52
N GLY A 56 -13.35 8.39 2.24
CA GLY A 56 -14.13 8.07 1.04
C GLY A 56 -15.01 6.83 1.21
N ASP A 57 -15.82 6.52 0.19
CA ASP A 57 -16.69 5.32 0.16
C ASP A 57 -17.61 5.16 1.40
N ASP A 58 -18.14 6.27 1.94
CA ASP A 58 -18.92 6.33 3.19
C ASP A 58 -18.21 5.73 4.43
N ALA A 59 -16.87 5.67 4.38
CA ALA A 59 -16.00 5.19 5.43
C ALA A 59 -15.23 6.32 6.11
N ARG A 60 -15.00 6.16 7.42
CA ARG A 60 -14.28 7.13 8.26
C ARG A 60 -13.48 6.47 9.37
N LEU A 61 -12.38 7.12 9.76
CA LEU A 61 -11.56 6.75 10.92
C LEU A 61 -11.84 7.71 12.08
N LEU A 62 -12.33 7.19 13.20
CA LEU A 62 -12.66 7.97 14.39
C LEU A 62 -11.64 7.70 15.51
N PRO A 63 -10.93 8.71 16.04
CA PRO A 63 -9.99 8.49 17.13
C PRO A 63 -10.72 8.17 18.45
N ASP A 64 -10.19 7.24 19.24
CA ASP A 64 -10.66 6.99 20.60
C ASP A 64 -10.14 8.09 21.54
N THR A 65 -11.03 9.00 21.93
CA THR A 65 -10.72 10.14 22.80
C THR A 65 -10.67 9.77 24.30
N GLY A 66 -10.91 8.50 24.64
CA GLY A 66 -10.87 8.03 26.01
C GLY A 66 -9.46 8.09 26.61
N PRO A 67 -9.31 8.06 27.95
CA PRO A 67 -8.01 8.10 28.63
C PRO A 67 -7.05 6.97 28.23
N ARG A 68 -7.59 5.85 27.71
CA ARG A 68 -6.82 4.69 27.24
C ARG A 68 -6.84 4.55 25.70
N GLY A 69 -7.44 5.51 25.01
CA GLY A 69 -7.72 5.50 23.58
C GLY A 69 -6.56 5.93 22.68
N ALA A 70 -5.48 6.48 23.24
CA ALA A 70 -4.30 6.85 22.47
C ALA A 70 -3.83 5.73 21.53
N GLY A 71 -3.64 6.07 20.25
CA GLY A 71 -3.30 5.13 19.16
C GLY A 71 -4.46 4.29 18.62
N ARG A 72 -5.67 4.37 19.18
CA ARG A 72 -6.82 3.57 18.73
C ARG A 72 -7.75 4.41 17.84
N TRP A 73 -8.12 3.81 16.73
CA TRP A 73 -9.04 4.38 15.75
C TRP A 73 -10.13 3.38 15.42
N THR A 74 -11.37 3.82 15.41
CA THR A 74 -12.50 3.03 14.92
C THR A 74 -12.66 3.31 13.43
N LEU A 75 -12.52 2.28 12.60
CA LEU A 75 -12.95 2.33 11.22
C LEU A 75 -14.46 2.04 11.20
N ASP A 76 -15.25 3.02 10.78
CA ASP A 76 -16.69 2.91 10.57
C ASP A 76 -16.96 2.95 9.06
N THR A 77 -17.54 1.88 8.50
CA THR A 77 -17.66 1.67 7.05
C THR A 77 -18.95 0.91 6.70
N PRO A 78 -19.50 1.03 5.47
CA PRO A 78 -20.54 0.11 5.00
C PRO A 78 -20.09 -1.34 5.13
N ARG A 79 -21.01 -2.23 5.47
CA ARG A 79 -20.80 -3.68 5.54
C ARG A 79 -21.15 -4.29 4.21
N GLU A 80 -20.14 -4.77 3.50
CA GLU A 80 -20.20 -5.36 2.17
C GLU A 80 -19.37 -6.65 2.17
N ARG A 81 -20.05 -7.80 2.23
CA ARG A 81 -19.42 -9.13 2.33
C ARG A 81 -19.88 -10.02 1.19
N GLU A 82 -18.96 -10.77 0.61
CA GLU A 82 -19.26 -11.78 -0.42
C GLU A 82 -18.97 -13.20 0.07
N LEU A 83 -19.88 -14.11 -0.30
CA LEU A 83 -19.73 -15.55 -0.08
C LEU A 83 -20.40 -16.31 -1.25
N PRO A 84 -19.69 -17.21 -1.95
CA PRO A 84 -18.28 -17.57 -1.76
C PRO A 84 -17.32 -16.41 -2.09
N ALA A 85 -16.08 -16.50 -1.62
CA ALA A 85 -15.04 -15.57 -2.03
C ALA A 85 -14.85 -15.60 -3.56
N PRO A 86 -14.61 -14.45 -4.22
CA PRO A 86 -14.25 -14.42 -5.62
C PRO A 86 -13.03 -15.30 -5.93
N GLU A 87 -13.06 -16.00 -7.06
CA GLU A 87 -11.91 -16.81 -7.50
C GLU A 87 -10.67 -15.94 -7.74
N GLY A 88 -9.50 -16.46 -7.36
CA GLY A 88 -8.21 -15.78 -7.57
C GLY A 88 -7.90 -14.66 -6.56
N LEU A 89 -8.75 -14.45 -5.56
CA LEU A 89 -8.46 -13.50 -4.49
C LEU A 89 -7.42 -14.10 -3.53
N GLY A 90 -6.18 -13.60 -3.57
CA GLY A 90 -5.15 -13.93 -2.57
C GLY A 90 -5.55 -13.49 -1.16
N ASP A 91 -4.97 -14.12 -0.15
CA ASP A 91 -5.28 -13.87 1.27
C ASP A 91 -4.07 -13.40 2.10
N SER A 92 -3.22 -12.57 1.48
CA SER A 92 -2.01 -12.04 2.12
C SER A 92 -2.31 -11.15 3.34
N HIS A 93 -3.54 -10.65 3.48
CA HIS A 93 -3.97 -9.85 4.63
C HIS A 93 -4.61 -10.69 5.76
N GLY A 94 -4.85 -11.99 5.54
CA GLY A 94 -5.49 -12.89 6.52
C GLY A 94 -7.01 -12.74 6.64
N TYR A 95 -7.67 -12.18 5.63
CA TYR A 95 -9.11 -11.94 5.62
C TYR A 95 -9.92 -13.22 5.52
N GLY A 96 -9.44 -14.26 4.82
CA GLY A 96 -10.11 -15.55 4.76
C GLY A 96 -10.25 -16.18 6.15
N ARG A 97 -9.21 -16.07 6.99
CA ARG A 97 -9.24 -16.46 8.40
C ARG A 97 -10.13 -15.55 9.24
N ALA A 98 -10.03 -14.23 9.05
CA ALA A 98 -10.68 -13.26 9.92
C ALA A 98 -12.19 -13.07 9.68
N PHE A 99 -12.66 -13.43 8.48
CA PHE A 99 -14.04 -13.25 8.03
C PHE A 99 -14.65 -14.56 7.48
N PRO A 100 -14.90 -15.56 8.33
CA PRO A 100 -15.40 -16.87 7.90
C PRO A 100 -16.82 -16.84 7.31
N ASP A 101 -17.61 -15.81 7.62
CA ASP A 101 -19.00 -15.65 7.17
C ASP A 101 -19.15 -14.79 5.91
N GLY A 102 -18.04 -14.52 5.21
CA GLY A 102 -18.00 -13.74 3.97
C GLY A 102 -16.88 -12.71 3.98
N ILE A 103 -16.08 -12.70 2.91
CA ILE A 103 -14.89 -11.85 2.80
C ILE A 103 -15.34 -10.40 2.52
N PRO A 104 -14.68 -9.38 3.12
CA PRO A 104 -15.00 -8.00 2.80
C PRO A 104 -14.78 -7.71 1.32
N PHE A 105 -15.71 -6.95 0.75
CA PHE A 105 -15.70 -6.53 -0.65
C PHE A 105 -16.01 -5.02 -0.76
N GLY A 106 -15.90 -4.48 -1.97
CA GLY A 106 -16.31 -3.11 -2.28
C GLY A 106 -15.73 -2.05 -1.33
N ALA A 107 -16.60 -1.20 -0.78
CA ALA A 107 -16.21 -0.11 0.13
C ALA A 107 -15.53 -0.63 1.40
N GLU A 108 -16.05 -1.72 1.95
CA GLU A 108 -15.52 -2.33 3.16
C GLU A 108 -14.09 -2.83 2.96
N ARG A 109 -13.84 -3.54 1.84
CA ARG A 109 -12.52 -4.06 1.48
C ARG A 109 -11.50 -2.94 1.32
N ARG A 110 -11.83 -1.91 0.54
CA ARG A 110 -10.93 -0.77 0.30
C ARG A 110 -10.57 -0.04 1.59
N ALA A 111 -11.53 0.12 2.50
CA ALA A 111 -11.29 0.74 3.80
C ALA A 111 -10.43 -0.15 4.71
N LEU A 112 -10.67 -1.46 4.73
CA LEU A 112 -9.88 -2.43 5.48
C LEU A 112 -8.44 -2.51 4.94
N ASP A 113 -8.25 -2.59 3.63
CA ASP A 113 -6.93 -2.61 2.99
C ASP A 113 -6.15 -1.34 3.39
N LEU A 114 -6.76 -0.15 3.30
CA LEU A 114 -6.15 1.10 3.76
C LEU A 114 -5.73 1.02 5.24
N THR A 115 -6.61 0.54 6.14
CA THR A 115 -6.24 0.42 7.56
C THR A 115 -5.18 -0.63 7.83
N TRP A 116 -5.13 -1.69 7.02
CA TRP A 116 -4.09 -2.70 7.09
C TRP A 116 -2.74 -2.09 6.69
N SER A 117 -2.67 -1.31 5.59
CA SER A 117 -1.46 -0.61 5.17
C SER A 117 -1.01 0.44 6.20
N LEU A 118 -1.96 1.18 6.81
CA LEU A 118 -1.66 2.09 7.92
C LEU A 118 -1.08 1.32 9.11
N GLY A 119 -1.66 0.16 9.46
CA GLY A 119 -1.13 -0.73 10.48
C GLY A 119 0.30 -1.17 10.16
N ARG A 120 0.58 -1.57 8.92
CA ARG A 120 1.93 -1.96 8.47
C ARG A 120 2.94 -0.82 8.61
N ARG A 121 2.60 0.36 8.09
CA ARG A 121 3.52 1.52 8.03
C ARG A 121 3.72 2.20 9.38
N LEU A 122 2.72 2.15 10.26
CA LEU A 122 2.75 2.77 11.59
C LEU A 122 2.93 1.74 12.70
N TYR A 123 3.40 0.52 12.38
CA TYR A 123 3.73 -0.54 13.35
C TYR A 123 2.56 -0.91 14.28
N GLY A 124 1.37 -0.95 13.72
CA GLY A 124 0.11 -1.26 14.39
C GLY A 124 -0.52 -2.58 13.93
N ALA A 125 -1.82 -2.71 14.22
CA ALA A 125 -2.63 -3.88 13.91
C ALA A 125 -4.08 -3.50 13.65
N VAL A 126 -4.82 -4.35 12.95
CA VAL A 126 -6.25 -4.20 12.74
C VAL A 126 -6.99 -5.26 13.54
N VAL A 127 -8.02 -4.85 14.27
CA VAL A 127 -8.96 -5.76 14.95
C VAL A 127 -10.29 -5.66 14.23
N THR A 128 -10.76 -6.78 13.69
CA THR A 128 -12.00 -6.85 12.92
C THR A 128 -13.23 -6.69 13.82
N ASP A 129 -14.41 -6.60 13.19
CA ASP A 129 -15.71 -6.52 13.87
C ASP A 129 -16.02 -7.80 14.66
N SER A 130 -15.55 -8.95 14.16
CA SER A 130 -15.56 -10.24 14.83
C SER A 130 -14.51 -10.39 15.96
N GLY A 131 -13.60 -9.42 16.11
CA GLY A 131 -12.55 -9.43 17.13
C GLY A 131 -11.26 -10.15 16.72
N SER A 132 -11.18 -10.67 15.49
CA SER A 132 -9.95 -11.24 14.93
C SER A 132 -8.88 -10.16 14.81
N ARG A 133 -7.65 -10.50 15.18
CA ARG A 133 -6.50 -9.59 15.10
C ARG A 133 -5.64 -9.93 13.90
N LEU A 134 -5.37 -8.91 13.09
CA LEU A 134 -4.49 -8.91 11.94
C LEU A 134 -3.27 -8.05 12.30
N GLU A 135 -2.08 -8.62 12.19
CA GLU A 135 -0.81 -7.96 12.52
C GLU A 135 0.04 -7.87 11.25
N PRO A 136 -0.09 -6.79 10.47
CA PRO A 136 0.69 -6.60 9.25
C PRO A 136 2.19 -6.64 9.57
N HIS A 137 2.95 -7.49 8.89
CA HIS A 137 4.40 -7.47 9.03
C HIS A 137 4.98 -6.25 8.29
N PRO A 138 5.84 -5.41 8.93
CA PRO A 138 6.31 -4.15 8.34
C PRO A 138 6.96 -4.30 6.95
N PHE A 139 7.68 -5.40 6.74
CA PHE A 139 8.41 -5.72 5.51
C PHE A 139 7.66 -6.68 4.58
N HIS A 140 6.34 -6.84 4.75
CA HIS A 140 5.54 -7.67 3.83
C HIS A 140 5.49 -7.05 2.42
N VAL A 141 5.31 -5.74 2.35
CA VAL A 141 5.46 -4.96 1.11
C VAL A 141 6.85 -4.36 1.09
N ARG A 142 7.72 -4.91 0.23
CA ARG A 142 9.15 -4.52 0.14
C ARG A 142 9.43 -3.57 -1.01
N ASP A 143 8.56 -3.58 -2.01
CA ASP A 143 8.75 -2.86 -3.25
C ASP A 143 8.65 -1.36 -3.04
N LEU A 144 9.58 -0.64 -3.66
CA LEU A 144 9.63 0.81 -3.66
C LEU A 144 9.69 1.33 -5.09
N THR A 145 9.17 2.53 -5.30
CA THR A 145 9.31 3.27 -6.54
C THR A 145 9.94 4.62 -6.25
N VAL A 146 11.07 4.92 -6.87
CA VAL A 146 11.60 6.29 -6.90
C VAL A 146 10.96 7.02 -8.08
N VAL A 147 10.18 8.05 -7.79
CA VAL A 147 9.54 8.89 -8.81
C VAL A 147 10.36 10.16 -8.97
N SER A 148 10.94 10.34 -10.15
CA SER A 148 11.93 11.40 -10.40
C SER A 148 11.59 12.24 -11.64
N PRO A 149 11.89 13.55 -11.63
CA PRO A 149 11.85 14.36 -12.85
C PRO A 149 12.97 14.01 -13.84
N HIS A 150 13.92 13.14 -13.45
CA HIS A 150 15.12 12.83 -14.22
C HIS A 150 15.28 11.33 -14.46
N ALA A 151 15.21 10.93 -15.73
CA ALA A 151 15.54 9.58 -16.18
C ALA A 151 17.04 9.49 -16.52
N LEU A 152 17.74 8.53 -15.94
CA LEU A 152 19.11 8.19 -16.34
C LEU A 152 19.10 7.44 -17.68
N ALA A 153 20.24 7.46 -18.35
CA ALA A 153 20.51 6.49 -19.41
C ALA A 153 20.79 5.11 -18.77
N PRO A 154 20.50 4.00 -19.48
CA PRO A 154 20.75 2.65 -18.97
C PRO A 154 22.18 2.43 -18.45
N GLU A 155 23.17 2.89 -19.22
CA GLU A 155 24.58 2.73 -18.89
C GLU A 155 25.00 3.60 -17.70
N SER A 156 24.37 4.78 -17.55
CA SER A 156 24.58 5.64 -16.38
C SER A 156 23.98 5.03 -15.11
N LEU A 157 22.83 4.36 -15.20
CA LEU A 157 22.27 3.63 -14.08
C LEU A 157 23.17 2.46 -13.68
N ALA A 158 23.65 1.66 -14.63
CA ALA A 158 24.58 0.56 -14.35
C ALA A 158 25.87 1.06 -13.67
N GLN A 159 26.43 2.18 -14.15
CA GLN A 159 27.60 2.81 -13.52
C GLN A 159 27.32 3.33 -12.10
N LEU A 160 26.12 3.87 -11.86
CA LEU A 160 25.69 4.33 -10.54
C LEU A 160 25.58 3.16 -9.55
N LEU A 161 25.02 2.04 -9.99
CA LEU A 161 24.78 0.87 -9.14
C LEU A 161 26.06 0.09 -8.83
N ALA A 162 27.01 0.00 -9.77
CA ALA A 162 28.18 -0.87 -9.68
C ALA A 162 28.96 -0.83 -8.33
N PRO A 163 29.12 0.32 -7.62
CA PRO A 163 29.78 0.33 -6.31
C PRO A 163 28.98 -0.34 -5.19
N LEU A 164 27.64 -0.32 -5.28
CA LEU A 164 26.73 -0.90 -4.30
C LEU A 164 26.34 -2.34 -4.68
N GLU A 165 26.09 -2.55 -5.97
CA GLU A 165 25.57 -3.78 -6.58
C GLU A 165 26.47 -4.19 -7.77
N PRO A 166 27.66 -4.75 -7.51
CA PRO A 166 28.65 -5.06 -8.57
C PRO A 166 28.20 -6.18 -9.51
N ASP A 167 27.31 -7.06 -9.04
CA ASP A 167 26.75 -8.18 -9.80
C ASP A 167 25.43 -7.79 -10.52
N ALA A 168 25.04 -6.51 -10.48
CA ALA A 168 23.86 -6.03 -11.18
C ALA A 168 24.08 -6.03 -12.70
N GLU A 169 23.12 -6.59 -13.44
CA GLU A 169 23.20 -6.72 -14.90
C GLU A 169 22.12 -5.90 -15.59
N LEU A 170 22.50 -5.15 -16.63
CA LEU A 170 21.53 -4.45 -17.48
C LEU A 170 20.85 -5.45 -18.42
N ASP A 171 19.52 -5.51 -18.37
CA ASP A 171 18.76 -6.47 -19.14
C ASP A 171 18.79 -6.16 -20.65
N GLN A 172 19.01 -7.20 -21.44
CA GLN A 172 18.99 -7.10 -22.89
C GLN A 172 17.55 -7.10 -23.40
N VAL A 173 17.19 -6.08 -24.18
CA VAL A 173 15.91 -6.03 -24.89
C VAL A 173 16.13 -6.53 -26.32
N PRO A 174 15.34 -7.51 -26.81
CA PRO A 174 15.48 -8.02 -28.16
C PRO A 174 15.38 -6.92 -29.23
N GLU A 175 16.22 -7.03 -30.27
CA GLU A 175 16.22 -6.09 -31.40
C GLU A 175 14.83 -5.95 -32.02
N GLY A 176 14.41 -4.72 -32.33
CA GLY A 176 13.11 -4.41 -32.93
C GLY A 176 11.95 -4.24 -31.93
N THR A 177 12.16 -4.50 -30.64
CA THR A 177 11.17 -4.20 -29.59
C THR A 177 11.13 -2.69 -29.30
N PRO A 178 9.96 -2.03 -29.34
CA PRO A 178 9.84 -0.64 -28.91
C PRO A 178 10.29 -0.47 -27.45
N ARG A 179 11.33 0.33 -27.23
CA ARG A 179 11.92 0.52 -25.90
C ARG A 179 11.19 1.66 -25.17
N ASN A 180 10.21 1.32 -24.35
CA ASN A 180 9.48 2.26 -23.48
C ASN A 180 10.13 2.42 -22.10
N GLY A 181 11.25 1.72 -21.86
CA GLY A 181 11.96 1.64 -20.59
C GLY A 181 13.14 0.69 -20.67
N TYR A 182 13.78 0.44 -19.54
CA TYR A 182 14.86 -0.54 -19.40
C TYR A 182 14.88 -1.09 -17.99
N SER A 183 15.57 -2.20 -17.76
CA SER A 183 15.65 -2.81 -16.45
C SER A 183 17.05 -3.30 -16.13
N VAL A 184 17.36 -3.34 -14.84
CA VAL A 184 18.57 -3.91 -14.27
C VAL A 184 18.13 -5.01 -13.30
N THR A 185 18.76 -6.16 -13.41
CA THR A 185 18.56 -7.28 -12.49
C THR A 185 19.68 -7.27 -11.44
N VAL A 186 19.31 -7.26 -10.16
CA VAL A 186 20.24 -7.35 -9.04
C VAL A 186 20.05 -8.71 -8.37
N PRO A 187 20.98 -9.67 -8.54
CA PRO A 187 20.82 -11.00 -7.97
C PRO A 187 20.91 -10.97 -6.43
N LEU A 188 20.07 -11.79 -5.80
CA LEU A 188 20.10 -12.08 -4.37
C LEU A 188 20.63 -13.52 -4.15
N GLU A 189 20.65 -13.97 -2.89
CA GLU A 189 21.01 -15.37 -2.61
C GLU A 189 19.93 -16.32 -3.14
N GLY A 190 20.33 -17.40 -3.81
CA GLY A 190 19.40 -18.37 -4.39
C GLY A 190 18.89 -17.94 -5.77
N GLU A 191 17.62 -18.24 -6.07
CA GLU A 191 16.93 -17.85 -7.31
C GLU A 191 16.13 -16.53 -7.12
N GLU A 192 16.46 -15.75 -6.09
CA GLU A 192 15.83 -14.46 -5.78
C GLU A 192 16.55 -13.30 -6.48
N GLU A 193 15.81 -12.26 -6.82
CA GLU A 193 16.38 -11.04 -7.43
C GLU A 193 15.59 -9.78 -7.06
N ILE A 194 16.25 -8.62 -7.21
CA ILE A 194 15.58 -7.31 -7.25
C ILE A 194 15.56 -6.87 -8.72
N SER A 195 14.37 -6.71 -9.27
CA SER A 195 14.17 -6.15 -10.61
C SER A 195 14.01 -4.63 -10.49
N LEU A 196 14.99 -3.87 -10.99
CA LEU A 196 14.93 -2.42 -11.09
C LEU A 196 14.46 -2.01 -12.49
N ARG A 197 13.21 -1.56 -12.62
CA ARG A 197 12.59 -1.19 -13.90
C ARG A 197 12.45 0.32 -13.99
N VAL A 198 12.96 0.90 -15.07
CA VAL A 198 12.89 2.33 -15.36
C VAL A 198 11.95 2.58 -16.53
N GLY A 199 10.95 3.44 -16.31
CA GLY A 199 9.95 3.75 -17.31
C GLY A 199 9.25 5.08 -17.05
N ARG A 200 8.26 5.39 -17.88
CA ARG A 200 7.41 6.57 -17.68
C ARG A 200 6.61 6.43 -16.39
N SER A 201 6.49 7.52 -15.64
CA SER A 201 5.76 7.50 -14.38
C SER A 201 4.28 7.15 -14.52
N SER A 202 3.83 6.32 -13.59
CA SER A 202 2.42 6.01 -13.31
C SER A 202 1.65 7.17 -12.66
N ARG A 203 2.37 8.20 -12.19
CA ARG A 203 1.86 9.39 -11.49
C ARG A 203 1.14 9.02 -10.18
N PRO A 204 1.87 8.53 -9.16
CA PRO A 204 1.27 8.15 -7.89
C PRO A 204 0.47 9.29 -7.27
N THR A 205 -0.67 8.95 -6.67
CA THR A 205 -1.63 9.91 -6.10
C THR A 205 -0.98 10.91 -5.14
N ALA A 206 -0.05 10.44 -4.30
CA ALA A 206 0.67 11.27 -3.33
C ALA A 206 1.48 12.41 -3.99
N LEU A 207 1.83 12.26 -5.27
CA LEU A 207 2.66 13.18 -6.05
C LEU A 207 1.88 13.91 -7.14
N ALA A 208 0.56 13.69 -7.25
CA ALA A 208 -0.27 14.19 -8.35
C ALA A 208 -0.28 15.73 -8.47
N ARG A 209 0.07 16.45 -7.41
CA ARG A 209 0.13 17.93 -7.40
C ARG A 209 1.47 18.50 -7.85
N LEU A 210 2.48 17.67 -8.13
CA LEU A 210 3.79 18.13 -8.58
C LEU A 210 3.75 18.50 -10.06
N SER A 211 4.25 19.68 -10.40
CA SER A 211 4.19 20.22 -11.78
C SER A 211 4.98 19.41 -12.80
N TRP A 212 5.95 18.60 -12.35
CA TRP A 212 6.81 17.79 -13.21
C TRP A 212 6.34 16.35 -13.37
N ILE A 213 5.24 15.94 -12.70
CA ILE A 213 4.81 14.53 -12.63
C ILE A 213 4.44 13.94 -14.00
N ASP A 214 3.92 14.75 -14.93
CA ASP A 214 3.49 14.28 -16.26
C ASP A 214 4.63 13.79 -17.16
N GLY A 215 5.85 14.29 -16.89
CA GLY A 215 7.09 13.93 -17.58
C GLY A 215 8.05 13.13 -16.72
N ALA A 216 7.63 12.70 -15.53
CA ALA A 216 8.47 11.96 -14.60
C ALA A 216 8.80 10.54 -15.09
N ALA A 217 9.86 9.97 -14.52
CA ALA A 217 10.22 8.58 -14.64
C ALA A 217 10.04 7.87 -13.29
N ASP A 218 9.59 6.62 -13.36
CA ASP A 218 9.54 5.72 -12.22
C ASP A 218 10.72 4.74 -12.31
N TYR A 219 11.41 4.57 -11.19
CA TYR A 219 12.40 3.53 -10.94
C TYR A 219 11.77 2.53 -9.96
N HIS A 220 11.12 1.50 -10.49
CA HIS A 220 10.46 0.47 -9.70
C HIS A 220 11.48 -0.56 -9.23
N LEU A 221 11.66 -0.69 -7.92
CA LEU A 221 12.48 -1.69 -7.26
C LEU A 221 11.54 -2.79 -6.75
N VAL A 222 11.50 -3.90 -7.46
CA VAL A 222 10.57 -5.01 -7.21
C VAL A 222 11.35 -6.21 -6.70
N HIS A 223 10.97 -6.75 -5.54
CA HIS A 223 11.49 -8.04 -5.09
C HIS A 223 10.82 -9.17 -5.86
N LEU A 224 11.62 -10.06 -6.44
CA LEU A 224 11.15 -11.30 -7.06
C LEU A 224 11.65 -12.47 -6.19
N PRO A 225 10.78 -13.04 -5.33
CA PRO A 225 11.14 -14.17 -4.50
C PRO A 225 11.32 -15.43 -5.37
N ALA A 226 12.10 -16.40 -4.89
CA ALA A 226 12.26 -17.69 -5.55
C ALA A 226 10.94 -18.50 -5.52
N ASP A 227 10.10 -18.28 -4.52
CA ASP A 227 8.75 -18.82 -4.39
C ASP A 227 7.72 -17.67 -4.44
N GLU A 228 6.94 -17.60 -5.50
CA GLU A 228 5.90 -16.57 -5.68
C GLU A 228 4.78 -16.68 -4.63
N GLU A 229 4.59 -17.84 -3.99
CA GLU A 229 3.61 -18.00 -2.91
C GLU A 229 3.98 -17.20 -1.66
N GLU A 230 5.25 -16.78 -1.53
CA GLU A 230 5.74 -15.99 -0.40
C GLU A 230 5.01 -14.64 -0.25
N ASP A 231 4.62 -14.01 -1.36
CA ASP A 231 3.88 -12.74 -1.33
C ASP A 231 2.44 -12.91 -0.81
N ALA A 232 1.91 -14.14 -0.87
CA ALA A 232 0.60 -14.49 -0.35
C ALA A 232 0.59 -14.81 1.16
N LEU A 233 1.76 -14.84 1.82
CA LEU A 233 1.84 -15.17 3.25
C LEU A 233 1.27 -14.05 4.13
N GLU A 234 0.28 -14.41 4.96
CA GLU A 234 -0.24 -13.54 6.02
C GLU A 234 0.80 -13.33 7.13
N ALA A 235 1.45 -14.42 7.56
CA ALA A 235 2.35 -14.44 8.71
C ALA A 235 3.62 -15.24 8.36
N PRO A 236 4.73 -14.57 7.98
CA PRO A 236 5.98 -15.25 7.67
C PRO A 236 6.58 -15.91 8.93
N ASP A 237 7.36 -16.97 8.73
CA ASP A 237 8.23 -17.49 9.78
C ASP A 237 9.44 -16.57 10.03
N ALA A 238 10.28 -16.93 11.01
CA ALA A 238 11.41 -16.09 11.40
C ALA A 238 12.46 -15.93 10.29
N GLU A 239 12.70 -16.99 9.52
CA GLU A 239 13.68 -16.98 8.42
C GLU A 239 13.20 -16.09 7.27
N THR A 240 11.94 -16.25 6.86
CA THR A 240 11.28 -15.41 5.85
C THR A 240 11.20 -13.96 6.29
N SER A 241 10.86 -13.70 7.55
CA SER A 241 10.84 -12.35 8.11
C SER A 241 12.21 -11.67 8.06
N GLN A 242 13.27 -12.43 8.38
CA GLN A 242 14.64 -11.92 8.34
C GLN A 242 15.06 -11.60 6.91
N ARG A 243 14.74 -12.47 5.95
CA ARG A 243 14.99 -12.27 4.52
C ARG A 243 14.25 -11.06 3.97
N TRP A 244 12.95 -10.90 4.26
CA TRP A 244 12.17 -9.70 3.91
C TRP A 244 12.82 -8.41 4.41
N SER A 245 13.29 -8.42 5.65
CA SER A 245 13.98 -7.27 6.24
C SER A 245 15.30 -6.94 5.54
N GLN A 246 16.08 -7.96 5.14
CA GLN A 246 17.33 -7.78 4.40
C GLN A 246 17.08 -7.21 3.00
N VAL A 247 16.13 -7.78 2.28
CA VAL A 247 15.73 -7.32 0.95
C VAL A 247 15.24 -5.88 1.00
N TYR A 248 14.35 -5.56 1.95
CA TYR A 248 13.82 -4.20 2.11
C TYR A 248 14.92 -3.18 2.35
N ARG A 249 15.91 -3.49 3.20
CA ARG A 249 17.07 -2.62 3.40
C ARG A 249 17.90 -2.44 2.14
N ARG A 250 18.12 -3.51 1.36
CA ARG A 250 18.88 -3.43 0.11
C ARG A 250 18.16 -2.59 -0.95
N ILE A 251 16.85 -2.80 -1.12
CA ILE A 251 15.97 -1.93 -1.92
C ILE A 251 16.04 -0.47 -1.42
N GLY A 252 16.01 -0.27 -0.10
CA GLY A 252 16.13 1.03 0.54
C GLY A 252 17.43 1.77 0.21
N LEU A 253 18.58 1.08 0.25
CA LEU A 253 19.88 1.62 -0.12
C LEU A 253 19.92 2.05 -1.59
N ILE A 254 19.37 1.23 -2.50
CA ILE A 254 19.29 1.57 -3.92
C ILE A 254 18.36 2.77 -4.13
N ALA A 255 17.21 2.81 -3.47
CA ALA A 255 16.27 3.92 -3.54
C ALA A 255 16.91 5.23 -3.03
N GLY A 256 17.63 5.19 -1.92
CA GLY A 256 18.37 6.32 -1.37
C GLY A 256 19.42 6.85 -2.35
N LEU A 257 20.25 5.96 -2.91
CA LEU A 257 21.24 6.31 -3.93
C LEU A 257 20.61 6.98 -5.16
N LEU A 258 19.47 6.47 -5.62
CA LEU A 258 18.72 7.06 -6.73
C LEU A 258 18.20 8.46 -6.36
N VAL A 259 17.56 8.63 -5.20
CA VAL A 259 17.06 9.95 -4.76
C VAL A 259 18.19 10.96 -4.64
N GLU A 260 19.34 10.58 -4.09
CA GLU A 260 20.52 11.46 -4.00
C GLU A 260 21.04 11.89 -5.38
N THR A 261 20.91 11.02 -6.39
CA THR A 261 21.47 11.24 -7.73
C THR A 261 20.52 11.97 -8.67
N VAL A 262 19.25 11.56 -8.70
CA VAL A 262 18.24 12.05 -9.65
C VAL A 262 17.16 12.90 -9.01
N GLY A 263 17.17 13.03 -7.68
CA GLY A 263 16.09 13.68 -6.92
C GLY A 263 14.77 12.93 -7.02
N GLY A 264 13.72 13.52 -6.44
CA GLY A 264 12.37 12.96 -6.46
C GLY A 264 11.91 12.46 -5.10
N TYR A 265 10.94 11.55 -5.12
CA TYR A 265 10.31 11.00 -3.92
C TYR A 265 10.20 9.48 -4.02
N VAL A 266 10.23 8.81 -2.86
CA VAL A 266 10.01 7.36 -2.79
C VAL A 266 8.56 7.10 -2.40
N VAL A 267 7.90 6.20 -3.13
CA VAL A 267 6.61 5.64 -2.76
C VAL A 267 6.71 4.13 -2.62
N ASP A 268 5.97 3.53 -1.69
CA ASP A 268 5.81 2.07 -1.65
C ASP A 268 4.76 1.60 -2.65
N LEU A 269 4.63 0.28 -2.81
CA LEU A 269 3.66 -0.34 -3.74
C LEU A 269 2.21 0.05 -3.45
N GLU A 270 1.89 0.38 -2.19
CA GLU A 270 0.55 0.78 -1.76
C GLU A 270 0.29 2.28 -1.96
N GLY A 271 1.28 3.04 -2.41
CA GLY A 271 1.19 4.45 -2.78
C GLY A 271 1.51 5.43 -1.64
N PHE A 272 2.05 4.96 -0.52
CA PHE A 272 2.48 5.83 0.57
C PHE A 272 3.88 6.36 0.33
N LEU A 273 4.12 7.60 0.76
CA LEU A 273 5.45 8.20 0.71
C LEU A 273 6.32 7.56 1.77
N VAL A 274 7.58 7.39 1.42
CA VAL A 274 8.61 6.85 2.30
C VAL A 274 9.75 7.85 2.34
N ASP A 275 10.19 8.22 3.55
CA ASP A 275 11.41 9.00 3.71
C ASP A 275 12.60 8.05 3.49
N PRO A 276 13.52 8.34 2.55
CA PRO A 276 14.74 7.55 2.40
C PRO A 276 15.55 7.40 3.68
N ALA A 277 15.47 8.35 4.62
CA ALA A 277 16.14 8.25 5.92
C ALA A 277 15.57 7.14 6.81
N ASP A 278 14.32 6.71 6.59
CA ASP A 278 13.68 5.60 7.30
C ASP A 278 14.06 4.23 6.71
N LEU A 279 14.81 4.22 5.61
CA LEU A 279 15.17 3.00 4.86
C LEU A 279 16.61 2.51 5.13
N ALA A 280 17.43 3.32 5.81
CA ALA A 280 18.86 3.08 6.04
C ALA A 280 19.16 2.41 7.40
#